data_AF-A0AAN6JGP8-F1
#
_entry.id   AF-A0AAN6JGP8-F1
#
_cell.length_a   1.000
_cell.length_b   1.000
_cell.length_c   1.000
_cell.angle_alpha   90.00
_cell.angle_beta   90.00
_cell.angle_gamma   90.00
#
_symmetry.space_group_name_H-M   'P 1'
#
loop_
_entity.id
_entity.type
_entity.pdbx_description
1 polymer ?
#
loop_
_entity_poly.entity_id
_entity_poly.type
_entity_poly.pdbx_seq_one_letter_code
_entity_poly.pdbx_strand_id
1 'polypeptide(L)'
;MAVAANCYSRHSFAGLPKPPEGDQLDNSFDPGVIRVFEWSLNPTQECVRLTLAHYGALFHFYLSGSDPFGRPILDAITGSWSIPIDGDDSEDEGSWYDYPYRSELKYSVVVLSCEARLLRVALDALCQIVKEFNGKNGPSVNGAQLLIEVKTSPPSTQPEAILVGDLYCDIFMDHRLTLQDADFPDVPRIDRAAITAYVLRKMSDQAFVVRLDRLDEEYLSSMMFFKTHRSPSRAANWPAARSNVQELFLDELKTMIETPFHPNVIPSPRALITLTEDKVGAGIPSGRVTKLVGWVQSGYSPVRASYRDDDESATARRYLGFARDLCHGVLHLAQHGFVHPDLSCDNLLMASATDDASATEDRLLVADLEKITFYINKDGPSAPEALGLWTAHLDARGALQYQRCNQADPTPRLDGIYDELAGMPEARERLLMYSLGCTLTQLLDLRLTFTGVDLSGLPGMVRR
;
A
#
# COMPACT_ATOMS: atom_id res chain seq x y z
N MET A 1 0.37 36.86 -4.53
CA MET A 1 1.10 36.08 -5.56
C MET A 1 2.47 35.73 -5.01
N ALA A 2 2.60 34.52 -4.47
CA ALA A 2 3.82 33.75 -4.14
C ALA A 2 3.39 32.61 -3.20
N VAL A 3 2.51 31.73 -3.68
CA VAL A 3 2.27 30.41 -3.07
C VAL A 3 2.67 29.42 -4.15
N ALA A 4 3.97 29.35 -4.38
CA ALA A 4 4.56 28.46 -5.35
C ALA A 4 5.81 27.84 -4.73
N ALA A 5 5.85 26.51 -4.80
CA ALA A 5 7.04 25.68 -4.67
C ALA A 5 7.81 25.78 -3.34
N ASN A 6 7.39 24.98 -2.34
CA ASN A 6 8.31 24.35 -1.39
C ASN A 6 7.56 23.33 -0.52
N CYS A 7 7.14 22.21 -1.10
CA CYS A 7 6.59 21.10 -0.34
C CYS A 7 7.13 19.79 -0.91
N TYR A 8 8.43 19.53 -0.79
CA TYR A 8 9.04 18.18 -0.73
C TYR A 8 10.50 18.36 -0.31
N SER A 9 10.74 18.59 0.98
CA SER A 9 12.11 18.61 1.50
C SER A 9 12.49 17.21 2.00
N ARG A 10 13.61 16.68 1.48
CA ARG A 10 14.43 15.64 2.11
C ARG A 10 15.08 16.15 3.41
N HIS A 11 14.32 16.75 4.32
CA HIS A 11 14.85 17.26 5.58
C HIS A 11 14.50 16.33 6.73
N SER A 12 15.51 16.10 7.58
CA SER A 12 15.44 15.35 8.83
C SER A 12 14.23 15.77 9.67
N PHE A 13 13.63 14.80 10.34
CA PHE A 13 12.43 14.80 11.19
C PHE A 13 12.21 15.97 12.18
N ALA A 14 13.17 16.90 12.32
CA ALA A 14 13.18 18.01 13.26
C ALA A 14 12.28 19.22 12.89
N GLY A 15 11.64 19.23 11.71
CA GLY A 15 10.90 20.39 11.21
C GLY A 15 9.37 20.31 11.23
N LEU A 16 8.79 19.18 11.65
CA LEU A 16 7.32 19.07 11.73
C LEU A 16 6.82 19.79 13.01
N PRO A 17 5.78 20.64 12.92
CA PRO A 17 5.19 21.26 14.10
C PRO A 17 4.82 20.17 15.11
N LYS A 18 5.26 20.32 16.36
CA LYS A 18 4.67 19.55 17.46
C LYS A 18 3.19 19.93 17.56
N PRO A 19 2.28 18.97 17.84
CA PRO A 19 0.95 19.34 18.31
C PRO A 19 1.10 20.25 19.55
N PRO A 20 0.24 21.26 19.74
CA PRO A 20 0.30 22.11 20.92
C PRO A 20 0.24 21.25 22.18
N GLU A 21 1.22 21.42 23.08
CA GLU A 21 1.28 20.72 24.36
C GLU A 21 0.24 21.34 25.32
N GLY A 22 -0.75 20.56 25.75
CA GLY A 22 -1.73 20.93 26.78
C GLY A 22 -3.19 20.62 26.42
N ASP A 23 -4.04 20.38 27.43
CA ASP A 23 -5.49 20.11 27.34
C ASP A 23 -6.34 21.31 26.81
N GLN A 24 -5.72 22.24 26.09
CA GLN A 24 -6.41 23.31 25.36
C GLN A 24 -6.09 23.20 23.88
N LEU A 25 -6.64 22.15 23.24
CA LEU A 25 -7.01 22.24 21.83
C LEU A 25 -8.10 23.31 21.73
N ASP A 26 -7.69 24.56 21.60
CA ASP A 26 -8.57 25.59 21.07
C ASP A 26 -9.00 25.14 19.67
N ASN A 27 -10.27 25.31 19.33
CA ASN A 27 -10.90 24.85 18.08
C ASN A 27 -10.39 25.63 16.84
N SER A 28 -9.16 26.14 16.85
CA SER A 28 -8.56 26.91 15.77
C SER A 28 -8.03 25.96 14.70
N PHE A 29 -8.92 25.54 13.80
CA PHE A 29 -8.52 25.08 12.46
C PHE A 29 -7.53 26.11 11.87
N ASP A 30 -6.27 25.71 11.69
CA ASP A 30 -5.22 26.56 11.11
C ASP A 30 -4.92 26.12 9.66
N PRO A 31 -5.42 26.85 8.65
CA PRO A 31 -5.14 26.57 7.25
C PRO A 31 -3.64 26.55 6.92
N GLY A 32 -2.79 27.23 7.71
CA GLY A 32 -1.34 27.31 7.51
C GLY A 32 -0.60 25.98 7.75
N VAL A 33 -1.24 25.01 8.41
CA VAL A 33 -0.67 23.69 8.72
C VAL A 33 -1.09 22.62 7.71
N ILE A 34 -2.03 22.94 6.81
CA ILE A 34 -2.49 22.01 5.77
C ILE A 34 -1.35 21.77 4.78
N ARG A 35 -1.17 20.50 4.40
CA ARG A 35 -0.18 20.09 3.41
C ARG A 35 -0.85 19.26 2.34
N VAL A 36 -0.51 19.55 1.08
CA VAL A 36 -0.83 18.64 -0.02
C VAL A 36 0.00 17.38 0.21
N PHE A 37 -0.68 16.27 0.45
CA PHE A 37 -0.08 14.96 0.62
C PHE A 37 0.29 14.39 -0.75
N GLU A 38 -0.68 14.38 -1.68
CA GLU A 38 -0.46 13.89 -3.04
C GLU A 38 -1.54 14.35 -4.02
N TRP A 39 -1.25 14.08 -5.29
CA TRP A 39 -2.22 14.03 -6.38
C TRP A 39 -2.18 12.62 -6.97
N SER A 40 -3.34 12.04 -7.21
CA SER A 40 -3.45 10.72 -7.83
C SER A 40 -4.52 10.71 -8.92
N LEU A 41 -4.32 9.89 -9.94
CA LEU A 41 -5.21 9.70 -11.08
C LEU A 41 -5.66 8.25 -11.14
N ASN A 42 -6.94 8.01 -11.33
CA ASN A 42 -7.43 6.69 -11.73
C ASN A 42 -7.97 6.83 -13.16
N PRO A 43 -7.23 6.34 -14.18
CA PRO A 43 -7.60 6.52 -15.58
C PRO A 43 -8.84 5.69 -15.94
N THR A 44 -8.97 4.48 -15.38
CA THR A 44 -10.09 3.57 -15.64
C THR A 44 -11.42 4.17 -15.20
N GLN A 45 -11.43 4.85 -14.05
CA GLN A 45 -12.62 5.52 -13.52
C GLN A 45 -12.74 6.99 -13.94
N GLU A 46 -11.84 7.46 -14.81
CA GLU A 46 -11.77 8.84 -15.28
C GLU A 46 -11.84 9.84 -14.11
N CYS A 47 -10.97 9.74 -13.11
CA CYS A 47 -11.06 10.60 -11.94
C CYS A 47 -9.71 10.98 -11.31
N VAL A 48 -9.71 12.10 -10.59
CA VAL A 48 -8.54 12.68 -9.91
C VAL A 48 -8.82 12.79 -8.42
N ARG A 49 -7.80 12.50 -7.60
CA ARG A 49 -7.82 12.69 -6.16
C ARG A 49 -6.74 13.67 -5.73
N LEU A 50 -7.13 14.66 -4.94
CA LEU A 50 -6.23 15.49 -4.14
C LEU A 50 -6.31 15.01 -2.69
N THR A 51 -5.22 14.50 -2.13
CA THR A 51 -5.15 14.18 -0.70
C THR A 51 -4.47 15.33 0.05
N LEU A 52 -5.13 15.86 1.07
CA LEU A 52 -4.56 16.82 2.01
C LEU A 52 -4.33 16.14 3.37
N ALA A 53 -3.24 16.50 4.05
CA ALA A 53 -2.99 16.09 5.42
C ALA A 53 -3.10 17.29 6.37
N HIS A 54 -3.81 17.10 7.47
CA HIS A 54 -3.99 18.13 8.50
C HIS A 54 -4.29 17.49 9.86
N TYR A 55 -3.50 17.85 10.90
CA TYR A 55 -3.65 17.42 12.30
C TYR A 55 -4.17 15.98 12.48
N GLY A 56 -3.37 15.00 12.08
CA GLY A 56 -3.72 13.59 12.30
C GLY A 56 -4.81 13.04 11.38
N ALA A 57 -5.29 13.79 10.40
CA ALA A 57 -6.29 13.34 9.43
C ALA A 57 -5.82 13.46 7.97
N LEU A 58 -6.38 12.61 7.10
CA LEU A 58 -6.30 12.74 5.65
C LEU A 58 -7.66 13.17 5.09
N PHE A 59 -7.64 14.06 4.10
CA PHE A 59 -8.80 14.56 3.39
C PHE A 59 -8.63 14.25 1.91
N HIS A 60 -9.40 13.29 1.41
CA HIS A 60 -9.36 12.81 0.04
C HIS A 60 -10.43 13.51 -0.79
N PHE A 61 -10.04 14.56 -1.52
CA PHE A 61 -10.91 15.28 -2.44
C PHE A 61 -10.95 14.56 -3.79
N TYR A 62 -12.05 13.88 -4.03
CA TYR A 62 -12.32 13.16 -5.26
C TYR A 62 -13.05 14.04 -6.27
N LEU A 63 -12.62 13.99 -7.53
CA LEU A 63 -13.23 14.70 -8.65
C LEU A 63 -13.42 13.77 -9.85
N SER A 64 -14.67 13.63 -10.30
CA SER A 64 -15.05 12.79 -11.44
C SER A 64 -14.88 13.52 -12.78
N GLY A 65 -14.40 12.83 -13.81
CA GLY A 65 -14.41 13.30 -15.20
C GLY A 65 -15.80 13.48 -15.78
N SER A 66 -16.82 12.88 -15.16
CA SER A 66 -18.23 13.12 -15.51
C SER A 66 -18.77 14.47 -15.00
N ASP A 67 -18.07 15.12 -14.07
CA ASP A 67 -18.48 16.42 -13.54
C ASP A 67 -18.04 17.56 -14.47
N PRO A 68 -18.86 18.59 -14.72
CA PRO A 68 -18.49 19.73 -15.57
C PRO A 68 -17.24 20.49 -15.10
N PHE A 69 -16.98 20.53 -13.79
CA PHE A 69 -15.74 21.10 -13.24
C PHE A 69 -14.57 20.11 -13.34
N GLY A 70 -14.86 18.81 -13.23
CA GLY A 70 -13.88 17.73 -13.27
C GLY A 70 -13.31 17.42 -14.66
N ARG A 71 -14.15 17.40 -15.69
CA ARG A 71 -13.74 17.02 -17.06
C ARG A 71 -12.54 17.85 -17.56
N PRO A 72 -12.54 19.19 -17.48
CA PRO A 72 -11.41 19.98 -17.98
C PRO A 72 -10.13 19.77 -17.16
N ILE A 73 -10.24 19.45 -15.87
CA ILE A 73 -9.10 19.15 -15.01
C ILE A 73 -8.50 17.80 -15.39
N LEU A 74 -9.35 16.79 -15.55
CA LEU A 74 -8.94 15.46 -15.98
C LEU A 74 -8.27 15.52 -17.36
N ASP A 75 -8.90 16.12 -18.37
CA ASP A 75 -8.36 16.20 -19.73
C ASP A 75 -6.99 16.90 -19.77
N ALA A 76 -6.79 17.93 -18.94
CA ALA A 76 -5.48 18.60 -18.82
C ALA A 76 -4.41 17.70 -18.19
N ILE A 77 -4.79 16.92 -17.17
CA ILE A 77 -3.91 16.01 -16.43
C ILE A 77 -3.56 14.79 -17.27
N THR A 78 -4.55 14.09 -17.84
CA THR A 78 -4.34 12.87 -18.64
C THR A 78 -3.51 13.14 -19.89
N GLY A 79 -3.67 14.30 -20.52
CA GLY A 79 -2.84 14.71 -21.67
C GLY A 79 -1.39 15.04 -21.32
N SER A 80 -1.06 15.18 -20.03
CA SER A 80 0.27 15.62 -19.56
C SER A 80 1.01 14.56 -18.72
N TRP A 81 0.28 13.64 -18.07
CA TRP A 81 0.86 12.60 -17.24
C TRP A 81 1.27 11.43 -18.15
N SER A 82 2.55 11.06 -18.11
CA SER A 82 3.03 9.83 -18.74
C SER A 82 2.55 8.67 -17.86
N ILE A 83 1.32 8.21 -18.06
CA ILE A 83 0.86 6.98 -17.42
C ILE A 83 1.70 5.87 -18.05
N PRO A 84 2.49 5.10 -17.27
CA PRO A 84 3.21 3.96 -17.81
C PRO A 84 2.17 3.03 -18.46
N ILE A 85 2.23 2.87 -19.78
CA ILE A 85 1.47 1.86 -20.52
C ILE A 85 2.24 0.53 -20.44
N ASP A 86 2.90 0.26 -19.31
CA ASP A 86 3.65 -0.97 -19.12
C ASP A 86 2.64 -2.06 -18.75
N GLY A 87 1.97 -2.58 -19.79
CA GLY A 87 1.76 -3.99 -20.10
C GLY A 87 1.07 -4.93 -19.10
N ASP A 88 0.79 -4.52 -17.86
CA ASP A 88 -0.08 -5.28 -16.99
C ASP A 88 -1.52 -4.85 -17.30
N ASP A 89 -2.12 -5.55 -18.26
CA ASP A 89 -3.55 -5.54 -18.59
C ASP A 89 -4.43 -5.99 -17.39
N SER A 90 -3.91 -5.97 -16.15
CA SER A 90 -4.76 -5.99 -14.98
C SER A 90 -5.54 -4.69 -14.96
N GLU A 91 -6.74 -4.75 -15.54
CA GLU A 91 -7.88 -3.86 -15.36
C GLU A 91 -8.28 -3.80 -13.87
N ASP A 92 -7.34 -3.51 -12.96
CA ASP A 92 -7.66 -3.23 -11.58
C ASP A 92 -8.30 -1.84 -11.58
N GLU A 93 -9.62 -1.83 -11.82
CA GLU A 93 -10.48 -0.64 -11.87
C GLU A 93 -10.28 0.27 -10.62
N GLY A 94 -9.65 -0.23 -9.55
CA GLY A 94 -9.34 0.49 -8.32
C GLY A 94 -7.97 1.17 -8.24
N SER A 95 -7.03 0.94 -9.17
CA SER A 95 -5.65 1.42 -9.01
C SER A 95 -5.52 2.94 -9.20
N TRP A 96 -4.88 3.58 -8.21
CA TRP A 96 -4.54 4.99 -8.25
C TRP A 96 -3.08 5.15 -8.65
N TYR A 97 -2.84 5.95 -9.69
CA TYR A 97 -1.51 6.31 -10.15
C TYR A 97 -1.11 7.61 -9.49
N ASP A 98 -0.05 7.56 -8.70
CA ASP A 98 0.51 8.75 -8.08
C ASP A 98 1.17 9.65 -9.10
N TYR A 99 1.08 10.95 -8.83
CA TYR A 99 1.68 11.92 -9.71
C TYR A 99 3.22 11.75 -9.75
N PRO A 100 3.84 11.50 -10.93
CA PRO A 100 5.29 11.42 -11.03
C PRO A 100 5.96 12.65 -10.41
N TYR A 101 7.03 12.41 -9.66
CA TYR A 101 7.79 13.42 -8.91
C TYR A 101 8.02 14.69 -9.76
N ARG A 102 7.68 15.86 -9.19
CA ARG A 102 7.65 17.16 -9.87
C ARG A 102 8.97 17.63 -10.52
N SER A 103 10.06 16.89 -10.37
CA SER A 103 11.39 17.27 -10.84
C SER A 103 11.64 17.07 -12.34
N GLU A 104 10.85 16.27 -13.05
CA GLU A 104 11.18 15.86 -14.43
C GLU A 104 10.21 16.35 -15.52
N LEU A 105 9.01 16.81 -15.16
CA LEU A 105 8.02 17.29 -16.14
C LEU A 105 8.05 18.81 -16.26
N LYS A 106 8.27 19.33 -17.47
CA LYS A 106 7.95 20.73 -17.82
C LYS A 106 6.42 20.87 -17.80
N TYR A 107 5.89 21.36 -16.69
CA TYR A 107 4.45 21.55 -16.51
C TYR A 107 3.85 22.46 -17.58
N SER A 108 2.71 22.03 -18.14
CA SER A 108 1.80 22.95 -18.81
C SER A 108 1.18 23.89 -17.78
N VAL A 109 1.17 25.19 -18.08
CA VAL A 109 0.50 26.23 -17.26
C VAL A 109 -0.97 25.87 -16.99
N VAL A 110 -1.59 25.11 -17.91
CA VAL A 110 -2.97 24.64 -17.79
C VAL A 110 -3.13 23.68 -16.61
N VAL A 111 -2.23 22.70 -16.46
CA VAL A 111 -2.29 21.72 -15.35
C VAL A 111 -2.14 22.42 -14.01
N LEU A 112 -1.15 23.31 -13.88
CA LEU A 112 -0.95 24.09 -12.66
C LEU A 112 -2.16 24.96 -12.32
N SER A 113 -2.80 25.56 -13.33
CA SER A 113 -4.03 26.33 -13.13
C SER A 113 -5.19 25.45 -12.68
N CYS A 114 -5.31 24.23 -13.20
CA CYS A 114 -6.34 23.27 -12.81
C CYS A 114 -6.14 22.76 -11.38
N GLU A 115 -4.91 22.36 -11.02
CA GLU A 115 -4.54 21.97 -9.65
C GLU A 115 -4.83 23.09 -8.65
N ALA A 116 -4.44 24.33 -8.98
CA ALA A 116 -4.68 25.49 -8.12
C ALA A 116 -6.19 25.76 -7.92
N ARG A 117 -7.03 25.51 -8.94
CA ARG A 117 -8.48 25.65 -8.84
C ARG A 117 -9.08 24.60 -7.89
N LEU A 118 -8.72 23.32 -8.03
CA LEU A 118 -9.22 22.28 -7.12
C LEU A 118 -8.71 22.48 -5.69
N LEU A 119 -7.43 22.83 -5.51
CA LEU A 119 -6.87 23.13 -4.20
C LEU A 119 -7.62 24.28 -3.53
N ARG A 120 -8.02 25.31 -4.29
CA ARG A 120 -8.82 26.41 -3.75
C ARG A 120 -10.19 25.94 -3.25
N VAL A 121 -10.91 25.15 -4.05
CA VAL A 121 -12.20 24.56 -3.65
C VAL A 121 -12.04 23.74 -2.37
N ALA A 122 -10.97 22.94 -2.28
CA ALA A 122 -10.67 22.15 -1.09
C ALA A 122 -10.43 23.05 0.13
N LEU A 123 -9.50 24.02 0.02
CA LEU A 123 -9.16 24.92 1.13
C LEU A 123 -10.35 25.76 1.62
N ASP A 124 -11.20 26.23 0.71
CA ASP A 124 -12.39 27.02 1.04
C ASP A 124 -13.44 26.17 1.80
N ALA A 125 -13.51 24.86 1.54
CA ALA A 125 -14.49 23.95 2.14
C ALA A 125 -14.03 23.29 3.45
N LEU A 126 -12.72 23.16 3.69
CA LEU A 126 -12.17 22.33 4.78
C LEU A 126 -12.70 22.69 6.18
N CYS A 127 -12.82 23.99 6.49
CA CYS A 127 -13.33 24.42 7.79
C CYS A 127 -14.77 23.93 8.03
N GLN A 128 -15.61 23.97 6.99
CA GLN A 128 -16.98 23.47 7.06
C GLN A 128 -17.01 21.94 7.17
N ILE A 129 -16.18 21.23 6.40
CA ILE A 129 -16.04 19.77 6.44
C ILE A 129 -15.63 19.30 7.83
N VAL A 130 -14.63 19.95 8.46
CA VAL A 130 -14.19 19.62 9.82
C VAL A 130 -15.29 19.89 10.85
N LYS A 131 -16.04 21.00 10.72
CA LYS A 131 -17.18 21.28 11.60
C LYS A 131 -18.28 20.25 11.46
N GLU A 132 -18.62 19.86 10.23
CA GLU A 132 -19.61 18.83 9.94
C GLU A 132 -19.22 17.48 10.54
N PHE A 133 -17.96 17.06 10.29
CA PHE A 133 -17.41 15.84 10.86
C PHE A 133 -17.44 15.87 12.40
N ASN A 134 -16.98 16.96 13.01
CA ASN A 134 -16.92 17.09 14.46
C ASN A 134 -18.32 17.11 15.11
N GLY A 135 -19.30 17.70 14.44
CA GLY A 135 -20.70 17.69 14.88
C GLY A 135 -21.30 16.28 14.96
N LYS A 136 -20.80 15.35 14.13
CA LYS A 136 -21.25 13.95 14.09
C LYS A 136 -20.42 13.01 14.97
N ASN A 137 -19.09 13.17 14.96
CA ASN A 137 -18.15 12.16 15.49
C ASN A 137 -17.39 12.62 16.74
N GLY A 138 -17.67 13.82 17.25
CA GLY A 138 -16.95 14.42 18.38
C GLY A 138 -15.76 15.28 17.94
N PRO A 139 -15.02 15.89 18.89
CA PRO A 139 -14.15 17.02 18.59
C PRO A 139 -12.81 16.68 17.89
N SER A 140 -12.47 15.41 17.73
CA SER A 140 -11.15 14.99 17.22
C SER A 140 -11.22 14.34 15.85
N VAL A 141 -10.37 14.80 14.93
CA VAL A 141 -10.17 14.23 13.60
C VAL A 141 -9.00 13.22 13.55
N ASN A 142 -8.30 12.99 14.65
CA ASN A 142 -7.12 12.13 14.68
C ASN A 142 -7.40 10.71 14.15
N GLY A 143 -6.52 10.23 13.27
CA GLY A 143 -6.62 8.96 12.58
C GLY A 143 -7.76 8.85 11.57
N ALA A 144 -8.49 9.93 11.30
CA ALA A 144 -9.56 9.91 10.30
C ALA A 144 -9.00 9.98 8.88
N GLN A 145 -9.64 9.27 7.96
CA GLN A 145 -9.48 9.47 6.52
C GLN A 145 -10.83 9.85 5.96
N LEU A 146 -11.01 11.11 5.57
CA LEU A 146 -12.29 11.64 5.10
C LEU A 146 -12.34 11.58 3.58
N LEU A 147 -13.42 11.05 3.03
CA LEU A 147 -13.71 11.10 1.60
C LEU A 147 -14.62 12.30 1.33
N ILE A 148 -14.19 13.15 0.42
CA ILE A 148 -14.90 14.37 0.02
C ILE A 148 -15.10 14.33 -1.49
N GLU A 149 -16.33 14.50 -1.94
CA GLU A 149 -16.66 14.54 -3.36
C GLU A 149 -16.83 15.99 -3.83
N VAL A 150 -16.16 16.36 -4.91
CA VAL A 150 -16.30 17.68 -5.53
C VAL A 150 -17.28 17.57 -6.71
N LYS A 151 -18.40 18.30 -6.62
CA LYS A 151 -19.51 18.26 -7.58
C LYS A 151 -19.97 19.66 -7.98
N THR A 152 -20.47 19.77 -9.21
CA THR A 152 -21.16 20.96 -9.71
C THR A 152 -22.66 20.65 -9.86
N SER A 153 -23.50 21.23 -9.01
CA SER A 153 -24.95 20.97 -9.00
C SER A 153 -25.74 22.08 -9.70
N PRO A 154 -26.60 21.80 -10.69
CA PRO A 154 -27.48 22.81 -11.28
C PRO A 154 -28.45 23.39 -10.23
N PRO A 155 -28.72 24.71 -10.22
CA PRO A 155 -28.31 25.73 -11.22
C PRO A 155 -26.95 26.37 -10.93
N SER A 156 -26.26 25.98 -9.85
CA SER A 156 -24.92 26.49 -9.55
C SER A 156 -23.93 25.97 -10.59
N THR A 157 -23.13 26.89 -11.13
CA THR A 157 -21.95 26.54 -11.95
C THR A 157 -20.68 26.45 -11.10
N GLN A 158 -20.79 26.69 -9.79
CA GLN A 158 -19.66 26.63 -8.88
C GLN A 158 -19.52 25.21 -8.31
N PRO A 159 -18.28 24.68 -8.27
CA PRO A 159 -18.00 23.41 -7.62
C PRO A 159 -18.19 23.54 -6.10
N GLU A 160 -18.76 22.52 -5.50
CA GLU A 160 -18.93 22.36 -4.06
C GLU A 160 -18.27 21.07 -3.61
N ALA A 161 -17.62 21.10 -2.44
CA ALA A 161 -17.02 19.93 -1.83
C ALA A 161 -17.96 19.39 -0.74
N ILE A 162 -18.37 18.14 -0.88
CA ILE A 162 -19.38 17.49 -0.05
C ILE A 162 -18.71 16.36 0.72
N LEU A 163 -18.79 16.39 2.05
CA LEU A 163 -18.30 15.29 2.89
C LEU A 163 -19.15 14.05 2.63
N VAL A 164 -18.53 13.00 2.08
CA VAL A 164 -19.19 11.70 1.90
C VAL A 164 -19.20 10.94 3.24
N GLY A 165 -18.08 11.00 3.96
CA GLY A 165 -17.94 10.41 5.28
C GLY A 165 -16.50 10.05 5.59
N ASP A 166 -16.30 9.53 6.79
CA ASP A 166 -15.06 8.90 7.22
C ASP A 166 -14.95 7.50 6.60
N LEU A 167 -13.83 7.21 5.95
CA LEU A 167 -13.54 5.90 5.37
C LEU A 167 -13.76 4.79 6.40
N TYR A 168 -13.36 5.02 7.64
CA TYR A 168 -13.44 4.01 8.67
C TYR A 168 -14.84 3.97 9.31
N CYS A 169 -15.36 5.09 9.79
CA CYS A 169 -16.64 5.11 10.53
C CYS A 169 -17.90 5.04 9.68
N ASP A 170 -17.85 5.51 8.44
CA ASP A 170 -19.06 5.69 7.63
C ASP A 170 -19.07 4.77 6.41
N ILE A 171 -17.92 4.61 5.74
CA ILE A 171 -17.87 3.95 4.43
C ILE A 171 -17.49 2.47 4.55
N PHE A 172 -16.47 2.15 5.34
CA PHE A 172 -16.01 0.77 5.56
C PHE A 172 -16.63 0.13 6.79
N MET A 173 -17.48 0.84 7.53
CA MET A 173 -17.88 0.41 8.86
C MET A 173 -18.50 -0.99 8.91
N ASP A 174 -19.51 -1.27 8.10
CA ASP A 174 -20.17 -2.58 8.04
C ASP A 174 -19.25 -3.71 7.53
N HIS A 175 -18.10 -3.32 6.99
CA HIS A 175 -17.16 -4.17 6.29
C HIS A 175 -15.89 -4.40 7.11
N ARG A 176 -15.65 -3.66 8.18
CA ARG A 176 -14.47 -3.89 9.02
C ARG A 176 -14.58 -5.19 9.80
N LEU A 177 -13.46 -5.91 9.88
CA LEU A 177 -13.32 -7.10 10.69
C LEU A 177 -13.58 -6.77 12.17
N THR A 178 -14.49 -7.52 12.78
CA THR A 178 -14.71 -7.45 14.23
C THR A 178 -13.70 -8.35 14.93
N LEU A 179 -12.91 -7.76 15.82
CA LEU A 179 -11.94 -8.48 16.64
C LEU A 179 -12.60 -8.90 17.96
N GLN A 180 -12.48 -10.19 18.29
CA GLN A 180 -12.73 -10.72 19.63
C GLN A 180 -11.55 -10.43 20.54
N ASP A 181 -11.73 -10.43 21.85
CA ASP A 181 -10.61 -10.19 22.80
C ASP A 181 -9.51 -11.25 22.70
N ALA A 182 -9.86 -12.47 22.27
CA ALA A 182 -8.91 -13.56 22.07
C ALA A 182 -8.10 -13.47 20.78
N ASP A 183 -8.47 -12.60 19.83
CA ASP A 183 -7.76 -12.47 18.55
C ASP A 183 -6.42 -11.75 18.76
N PHE A 184 -5.30 -12.36 18.38
CA PHE A 184 -3.97 -11.74 18.46
C PHE A 184 -3.63 -11.17 19.86
N PRO A 185 -3.68 -12.00 20.92
CA PRO A 185 -3.61 -11.52 22.30
C PRO A 185 -2.29 -10.82 22.66
N ASP A 186 -1.22 -11.14 21.94
CA ASP A 186 0.12 -10.61 22.19
C ASP A 186 0.43 -9.31 21.42
N VAL A 187 -0.50 -8.83 20.58
CA VAL A 187 -0.33 -7.59 19.82
C VAL A 187 -1.15 -6.46 20.46
N PRO A 188 -0.50 -5.36 20.91
CA PRO A 188 -1.21 -4.23 21.49
C PRO A 188 -2.28 -3.67 20.57
N ARG A 189 -3.43 -3.27 21.14
CA ARG A 189 -4.50 -2.59 20.41
C ARG A 189 -4.54 -1.14 20.84
N ILE A 190 -4.48 -0.22 19.88
CA ILE A 190 -4.57 1.22 20.13
C ILE A 190 -5.70 1.81 19.29
N ASP A 191 -6.41 2.77 19.89
CA ASP A 191 -7.48 3.47 19.18
C ASP A 191 -6.89 4.32 18.04
N ARG A 192 -7.60 4.42 16.92
CA ARG A 192 -7.18 5.25 15.78
C ARG A 192 -6.84 6.70 16.16
N ALA A 193 -7.47 7.26 17.19
CA ALA A 193 -7.20 8.61 17.66
C ALA A 193 -5.77 8.79 18.17
N ALA A 194 -5.03 7.70 18.41
CA ALA A 194 -3.61 7.72 18.66
C ALA A 194 -2.80 8.25 17.46
N ILE A 195 -3.31 8.19 16.23
CA ILE A 195 -2.64 8.77 15.05
C ILE A 195 -2.75 10.30 15.12
N THR A 196 -1.66 10.95 15.50
CA THR A 196 -1.59 12.41 15.68
C THR A 196 -1.08 13.14 14.45
N ALA A 197 -0.42 12.44 13.52
CA ALA A 197 -0.02 13.01 12.25
C ALA A 197 0.15 11.94 11.16
N TYR A 198 -0.22 12.29 9.94
CA TYR A 198 0.26 11.63 8.72
C TYR A 198 1.45 12.43 8.19
N VAL A 199 2.61 11.79 8.09
CA VAL A 199 3.83 12.38 7.53
C VAL A 199 3.76 12.28 6.01
N LEU A 200 4.20 13.32 5.28
CA LEU A 200 4.15 13.42 3.80
C LEU A 200 5.07 12.42 3.09
N ARG A 201 4.88 11.13 3.35
CA ARG A 201 5.56 9.98 2.79
C ARG A 201 4.61 8.78 2.93
N LYS A 202 4.35 8.10 1.82
CA LYS A 202 3.64 6.82 1.79
C LYS A 202 4.48 5.80 1.03
N MET A 203 4.23 4.51 1.26
CA MET A 203 4.79 3.42 0.44
C MET A 203 3.81 3.00 -0.66
N SER A 204 2.51 3.09 -0.37
CA SER A 204 1.42 2.79 -1.29
C SER A 204 0.14 3.48 -0.79
N ASP A 205 -0.96 3.42 -1.56
CA ASP A 205 -2.28 3.95 -1.14
C ASP A 205 -2.88 3.32 0.11
N GLN A 206 -2.24 2.27 0.63
CA GLN A 206 -2.63 1.57 1.84
C GLN A 206 -1.60 1.65 2.96
N ALA A 207 -0.44 2.28 2.74
CA ALA A 207 0.67 2.28 3.70
C ALA A 207 1.26 3.69 3.90
N PHE A 208 0.95 4.30 5.05
CA PHE A 208 1.28 5.69 5.36
C PHE A 208 2.32 5.79 6.48
N VAL A 209 3.23 6.76 6.42
CA VAL A 209 4.06 7.10 7.58
C VAL A 209 3.23 7.90 8.57
N VAL A 210 3.18 7.47 9.83
CA VAL A 210 2.37 8.11 10.88
C VAL A 210 3.19 8.47 12.12
N ARG A 211 2.68 9.42 12.90
CA ARG A 211 3.06 9.64 14.29
C ARG A 211 1.94 9.18 15.20
N LEU A 212 2.33 8.54 16.31
CA LEU A 212 1.41 8.00 17.29
C LEU A 212 1.62 8.68 18.63
N ASP A 213 0.54 9.06 19.29
CA ASP A 213 0.54 9.38 20.72
C ASP A 213 0.71 8.07 21.49
N ARG A 214 1.55 8.06 22.54
CA ARG A 214 1.65 6.96 23.54
C ARG A 214 2.33 5.65 23.14
N LEU A 215 3.13 5.60 22.07
CA LEU A 215 4.20 4.60 22.02
C LEU A 215 5.42 5.20 22.72
N ASP A 216 6.11 4.42 23.56
CA ASP A 216 7.20 4.91 24.44
C ASP A 216 8.17 5.86 23.72
N GLU A 217 8.78 6.80 24.44
CA GLU A 217 9.67 7.83 23.86
C GLU A 217 10.80 7.27 22.99
N GLU A 218 11.21 6.01 23.19
CA GLU A 218 12.17 5.27 22.37
C GLU A 218 11.67 5.01 20.93
N TYR A 219 10.35 4.94 20.73
CA TYR A 219 9.71 4.69 19.43
C TYR A 219 9.43 5.97 18.62
N LEU A 220 9.42 7.14 19.26
CA LEU A 220 9.21 8.44 18.59
C LEU A 220 10.37 8.82 17.66
N SER A 221 11.54 8.20 17.81
CA SER A 221 12.67 8.34 16.88
C SER A 221 12.58 7.44 15.64
N SER A 222 11.78 6.37 15.67
CA SER A 222 11.64 5.43 14.54
C SER A 222 10.46 5.82 13.64
N MET A 223 10.63 5.71 12.32
CA MET A 223 9.51 5.84 11.39
C MET A 223 8.49 4.73 11.67
N MET A 224 7.19 5.04 11.67
CA MET A 224 6.12 4.03 11.82
C MET A 224 5.25 4.03 10.57
N PHE A 225 5.01 2.84 10.01
CA PHE A 225 4.10 2.66 8.88
C PHE A 225 2.76 2.11 9.34
N PHE A 226 1.70 2.82 9.02
CA PHE A 226 0.33 2.36 9.20
C PHE A 226 -0.19 1.76 7.88
N LYS A 227 -0.40 0.44 7.87
CA LYS A 227 -1.04 -0.30 6.76
C LYS A 227 -2.55 -0.44 7.05
N THR A 228 -3.38 -0.10 6.07
CA THR A 228 -4.84 -0.03 6.16
C THR A 228 -5.50 -0.41 4.84
N HIS A 229 -6.82 -0.30 4.70
CA HIS A 229 -7.50 -0.55 3.43
C HIS A 229 -7.23 0.56 2.41
N ARG A 230 -7.14 0.20 1.12
CA ARG A 230 -7.04 1.18 0.03
C ARG A 230 -8.24 2.12 0.04
N SER A 231 -8.00 3.42 -0.12
CA SER A 231 -9.09 4.40 -0.33
C SER A 231 -9.88 4.02 -1.58
N PRO A 232 -11.22 3.96 -1.51
CA PRO A 232 -12.02 3.61 -2.66
C PRO A 232 -11.93 4.74 -3.69
N SER A 233 -12.04 4.37 -4.96
CA SER A 233 -12.16 5.33 -6.05
C SER A 233 -13.54 6.00 -6.06
N ARG A 234 -14.61 5.26 -5.70
CA ARG A 234 -15.93 5.82 -5.37
C ARG A 234 -16.56 5.07 -4.22
N ALA A 235 -17.22 5.79 -3.30
CA ALA A 235 -17.97 5.18 -2.20
C ALA A 235 -19.03 4.18 -2.70
N ALA A 236 -19.68 4.47 -3.84
CA ALA A 236 -20.69 3.60 -4.44
C ALA A 236 -20.13 2.32 -5.09
N ASN A 237 -18.83 2.24 -5.38
CA ASN A 237 -18.19 1.10 -6.05
C ASN A 237 -17.55 0.11 -5.05
N TRP A 238 -17.35 0.54 -3.79
CA TRP A 238 -16.85 -0.32 -2.72
C TRP A 238 -17.68 -1.61 -2.49
N PRO A 239 -19.01 -1.62 -2.68
CA PRO A 239 -19.84 -2.81 -2.49
C PRO A 239 -19.52 -4.06 -3.30
N ALA A 240 -18.75 -3.98 -4.39
CA ALA A 240 -18.54 -5.11 -5.31
C ALA A 240 -17.23 -5.88 -5.04
N ALA A 241 -16.19 -5.25 -4.50
CA ALA A 241 -14.86 -5.85 -4.28
C ALA A 241 -14.69 -6.53 -2.90
N ARG A 242 -15.80 -6.91 -2.25
CA ARG A 242 -15.96 -6.98 -0.78
C ARG A 242 -15.28 -8.11 -0.01
N SER A 243 -15.32 -9.37 -0.46
CA SER A 243 -14.87 -10.51 0.36
C SER A 243 -13.37 -10.72 0.28
N ASN A 244 -12.86 -10.75 -0.95
CA ASN A 244 -11.49 -11.19 -1.21
C ASN A 244 -10.48 -10.19 -0.63
N VAL A 245 -10.72 -8.87 -0.71
CA VAL A 245 -9.79 -7.84 -0.20
C VAL A 245 -9.66 -7.90 1.32
N GLN A 246 -10.73 -8.23 2.05
CA GLN A 246 -10.67 -8.33 3.51
C GLN A 246 -10.00 -9.61 3.98
N GLU A 247 -10.30 -10.72 3.29
CA GLU A 247 -9.65 -11.99 3.55
C GLU A 247 -8.15 -11.89 3.31
N LEU A 248 -7.72 -11.28 2.20
CA LEU A 248 -6.31 -11.02 1.91
C LEU A 248 -5.63 -10.17 2.99
N PHE A 249 -6.27 -9.07 3.41
CA PHE A 249 -5.74 -8.17 4.44
C PHE A 249 -5.61 -8.87 5.81
N LEU A 250 -6.60 -9.68 6.18
CA LEU A 250 -6.57 -10.45 7.43
C LEU A 250 -5.55 -11.60 7.36
N ASP A 251 -5.47 -12.28 6.22
CA ASP A 251 -4.57 -13.41 6.05
C ASP A 251 -3.11 -12.97 6.02
N GLU A 252 -2.80 -11.79 5.50
CA GLU A 252 -1.50 -11.15 5.65
C GLU A 252 -1.20 -10.90 7.15
N LEU A 253 -2.13 -10.28 7.88
CA LEU A 253 -2.00 -10.01 9.30
C LEU A 253 -1.74 -11.29 10.11
N LYS A 254 -2.52 -12.34 9.86
CA LYS A 254 -2.34 -13.65 10.48
C LYS A 254 -0.98 -14.23 10.15
N THR A 255 -0.57 -14.19 8.88
CA THR A 255 0.74 -14.71 8.46
C THR A 255 1.87 -14.02 9.22
N MET A 256 1.82 -12.70 9.38
CA MET A 256 2.85 -11.95 10.14
C MET A 256 2.86 -12.24 11.65
N ILE A 257 1.72 -12.59 12.24
CA ILE A 257 1.61 -12.84 13.69
C ILE A 257 1.88 -14.31 14.03
N GLU A 258 1.39 -15.23 13.21
CA GLU A 258 1.50 -16.68 13.44
C GLU A 258 2.86 -17.24 13.01
N THR A 259 3.55 -16.59 12.06
CA THR A 259 4.91 -16.98 11.68
C THR A 259 5.89 -16.59 12.78
N PRO A 260 6.70 -17.53 13.32
CA PRO A 260 7.71 -17.21 14.32
C PRO A 260 8.67 -16.13 13.82
N PHE A 261 9.16 -15.29 14.74
CA PHE A 261 10.09 -14.22 14.40
C PHE A 261 11.33 -14.74 13.67
N HIS A 262 11.72 -14.05 12.61
CA HIS A 262 12.95 -14.28 11.88
C HIS A 262 13.58 -12.95 11.45
N PRO A 263 14.91 -12.76 11.58
CA PRO A 263 15.55 -11.47 11.32
C PRO A 263 15.48 -11.01 9.86
N ASN A 264 15.12 -11.91 8.92
CA ASN A 264 14.99 -11.63 7.49
C ASN A 264 13.55 -11.66 6.95
N VAL A 265 12.56 -11.61 7.84
CA VAL A 265 11.14 -11.47 7.50
C VAL A 265 10.61 -10.23 8.22
N ILE A 266 9.67 -9.51 7.61
CA ILE A 266 9.00 -8.39 8.27
C ILE A 266 8.46 -8.85 9.63
N PRO A 267 8.76 -8.15 10.74
CA PRO A 267 8.31 -8.58 12.05
C PRO A 267 6.80 -8.38 12.19
N SER A 268 6.22 -9.07 13.17
CA SER A 268 4.83 -8.88 13.57
C SER A 268 4.54 -7.39 13.86
N PRO A 269 3.29 -6.95 13.65
CA PRO A 269 2.92 -5.56 13.88
C PRO A 269 3.21 -5.11 15.31
N ARG A 270 3.59 -3.83 15.46
CA ARG A 270 3.81 -3.20 16.77
C ARG A 270 2.51 -2.95 17.50
N ALA A 271 1.45 -2.64 16.77
CA ALA A 271 0.11 -2.48 17.30
C ALA A 271 -0.94 -2.67 16.20
N LEU A 272 -2.13 -3.10 16.60
CA LEU A 272 -3.34 -3.01 15.79
C LEU A 272 -4.01 -1.66 16.03
N ILE A 273 -4.38 -0.97 14.96
CA ILE A 273 -5.24 0.21 15.04
C ILE A 273 -6.69 -0.26 15.02
N THR A 274 -7.43 0.12 16.04
CA THR A 274 -8.83 -0.29 16.19
C THR A 274 -9.77 0.90 16.34
N LEU A 275 -11.05 0.62 16.19
CA LEU A 275 -12.14 1.53 16.52
C LEU A 275 -13.13 0.78 17.42
N THR A 276 -13.43 1.35 18.58
CA THR A 276 -14.39 0.76 19.53
C THR A 276 -15.73 1.45 19.40
N GLU A 277 -16.80 0.67 19.26
CA GLU A 277 -18.17 1.18 19.22
C GLU A 277 -19.05 0.51 20.27
N ASP A 278 -19.91 1.30 20.89
CA ASP A 278 -20.99 0.77 21.72
C ASP A 278 -22.10 0.27 20.78
N LYS A 279 -22.45 -1.03 20.83
CA LYS A 279 -23.63 -1.54 20.11
C LYS A 279 -24.89 -0.86 20.65
N VAL A 280 -25.47 0.03 19.86
CA VAL A 280 -26.80 0.59 20.11
C VAL A 280 -27.80 -0.05 19.15
N GLY A 281 -28.57 -1.02 19.64
CA GLY A 281 -29.61 -1.71 18.87
C GLY A 281 -30.65 -2.37 19.78
N ALA A 282 -31.93 -2.30 19.39
CA ALA A 282 -33.05 -2.80 20.18
C ALA A 282 -32.95 -4.31 20.43
N GLY A 283 -32.59 -4.70 21.65
CA GLY A 283 -32.65 -6.09 22.13
C GLY A 283 -31.35 -6.90 22.09
N ILE A 284 -30.22 -6.29 21.70
CA ILE A 284 -28.89 -6.92 21.84
C ILE A 284 -28.26 -6.41 23.13
N PRO A 285 -27.75 -7.27 24.04
CA PRO A 285 -27.08 -6.80 25.25
C PRO A 285 -25.96 -5.82 24.89
N SER A 286 -25.92 -4.70 25.60
CA SER A 286 -24.91 -3.65 25.45
C SER A 286 -23.53 -4.29 25.46
N GLY A 287 -22.84 -4.23 24.33
CA GLY A 287 -21.52 -4.80 24.14
C GLY A 287 -20.69 -3.89 23.28
N ARG A 288 -19.44 -3.65 23.69
CA ARG A 288 -18.48 -2.95 22.87
C ARG A 288 -17.99 -3.87 21.76
N VAL A 289 -17.96 -3.37 20.54
CA VAL A 289 -17.37 -4.05 19.39
C VAL A 289 -16.09 -3.32 19.03
N THR A 290 -15.00 -4.07 18.96
CA THR A 290 -13.73 -3.57 18.48
C THR A 290 -13.57 -3.97 17.03
N LYS A 291 -13.41 -2.99 16.14
CA LYS A 291 -13.20 -3.22 14.71
C LYS A 291 -11.76 -2.90 14.32
N LEU A 292 -11.17 -3.74 13.48
CA LEU A 292 -9.83 -3.51 12.92
C LEU A 292 -9.91 -2.38 11.87
N VAL A 293 -9.01 -1.42 12.00
CA VAL A 293 -8.80 -0.33 11.02
C VAL A 293 -7.54 -0.60 10.19
N GLY A 294 -6.53 -1.19 10.83
CA GLY A 294 -5.27 -1.58 10.22
C GLY A 294 -4.23 -1.90 11.28
N TRP A 295 -2.96 -1.85 10.94
CA TRP A 295 -1.88 -2.11 11.88
C TRP A 295 -0.67 -1.22 11.62
N VAL A 296 0.20 -1.14 12.61
CA VAL A 296 1.42 -0.33 12.55
C VAL A 296 2.64 -1.23 12.57
N GLN A 297 3.57 -0.98 11.67
CA GLN A 297 4.87 -1.62 11.59
C GLN A 297 6.01 -0.62 11.81
N SER A 298 7.16 -1.14 12.20
CA SER A 298 8.41 -0.38 12.15
C SER A 298 8.73 0.03 10.72
N GLY A 299 9.34 1.19 10.60
CA GLY A 299 9.75 1.80 9.36
C GLY A 299 10.98 1.14 8.77
N TYR A 300 10.85 0.53 7.61
CA TYR A 300 11.98 0.02 6.84
C TYR A 300 12.06 0.69 5.48
N SER A 301 13.27 0.84 4.96
CA SER A 301 13.48 1.44 3.65
C SER A 301 13.31 0.39 2.55
N PRO A 302 12.68 0.70 1.41
CA PRO A 302 12.61 -0.25 0.29
C PRO A 302 14.00 -0.52 -0.29
N VAL A 303 14.21 -1.73 -0.81
CA VAL A 303 15.43 -2.11 -1.53
C VAL A 303 15.38 -1.54 -2.96
N ARG A 304 15.36 -0.20 -3.10
CA ARG A 304 15.41 0.47 -4.41
C ARG A 304 16.73 1.25 -4.61
N ALA A 305 17.43 0.85 -5.68
CA ALA A 305 18.47 1.52 -6.44
C ALA A 305 19.64 2.24 -5.70
N SER A 306 20.83 1.67 -5.90
CA SER A 306 22.15 2.34 -5.87
C SER A 306 22.75 2.73 -4.51
N TYR A 307 22.94 1.74 -3.63
CA TYR A 307 24.12 1.76 -2.75
C TYR A 307 25.33 1.25 -3.53
N ARG A 308 25.65 1.94 -4.63
CA ARG A 308 26.97 1.77 -5.24
C ARG A 308 27.90 2.60 -4.37
N ASP A 309 28.53 1.92 -3.41
CA ASP A 309 29.69 2.49 -2.74
C ASP A 309 30.75 2.68 -3.82
N ASP A 310 31.65 3.65 -3.67
CA ASP A 310 32.78 3.83 -4.59
C ASP A 310 33.69 2.56 -4.64
N ASP A 311 33.56 1.67 -3.65
CA ASP A 311 34.19 0.35 -3.60
C ASP A 311 33.24 -0.75 -4.11
N GLU A 312 33.45 -1.16 -5.36
CA GLU A 312 32.74 -2.27 -6.01
C GLU A 312 32.78 -3.57 -5.20
N SER A 313 33.87 -3.84 -4.47
CA SER A 313 34.00 -5.06 -3.65
C SER A 313 33.15 -4.99 -2.39
N ALA A 314 33.02 -3.82 -1.77
CA ALA A 314 32.13 -3.62 -0.63
C ALA A 314 30.66 -3.75 -1.05
N THR A 315 30.30 -3.14 -2.19
CA THR A 315 28.98 -3.28 -2.79
C THR A 315 28.66 -4.75 -3.09
N ALA A 316 29.56 -5.48 -3.76
CA ALA A 316 29.35 -6.90 -4.06
C ALA A 316 29.15 -7.75 -2.79
N ARG A 317 29.95 -7.52 -1.73
CA ARG A 317 29.78 -8.21 -0.44
C ARG A 317 28.42 -7.91 0.19
N ARG A 318 27.96 -6.65 0.17
CA ARG A 318 26.66 -6.26 0.70
C ARG A 318 25.52 -6.97 -0.01
N TYR A 319 25.50 -6.94 -1.35
CA TYR A 319 24.46 -7.58 -2.16
C TYR A 319 24.47 -9.11 -2.04
N LEU A 320 25.64 -9.74 -1.91
CA LEU A 320 25.72 -11.18 -1.57
C LEU A 320 25.16 -11.47 -0.17
N GLY A 321 25.37 -10.57 0.79
CA GLY A 321 24.73 -10.62 2.10
C GLY A 321 23.20 -10.56 2.00
N PHE A 322 22.67 -9.61 1.23
CA PHE A 322 21.24 -9.49 0.96
C PHE A 322 20.65 -10.72 0.24
N ALA A 323 21.38 -11.31 -0.70
CA ALA A 323 20.97 -12.55 -1.35
C ALA A 323 20.86 -13.71 -0.35
N ARG A 324 21.83 -13.85 0.56
CA ARG A 324 21.77 -14.84 1.65
C ARG A 324 20.57 -14.58 2.56
N ASP A 325 20.38 -13.33 2.97
CA ASP A 325 19.28 -12.91 3.85
C ASP A 325 17.91 -13.20 3.22
N LEU A 326 17.75 -12.91 1.92
CA LEU A 326 16.56 -13.26 1.13
C LEU A 326 16.30 -14.77 1.17
N CYS A 327 17.32 -15.59 0.89
CA CYS A 327 17.19 -17.05 0.94
C CYS A 327 16.77 -17.55 2.33
N HIS A 328 17.32 -16.96 3.40
CA HIS A 328 16.96 -17.34 4.76
C HIS A 328 15.52 -16.95 5.11
N GLY A 329 15.08 -15.74 4.74
CA GLY A 329 13.71 -15.28 4.95
C GLY A 329 12.69 -16.13 4.20
N VAL A 330 12.97 -16.43 2.92
CA VAL A 330 12.11 -17.29 2.09
C VAL A 330 12.05 -18.72 2.61
N LEU A 331 13.19 -19.30 3.00
CA LEU A 331 13.23 -20.63 3.59
C LEU A 331 12.42 -20.70 4.89
N HIS A 332 12.58 -19.70 5.75
CA HIS A 332 11.83 -19.61 7.01
C HIS A 332 10.33 -19.57 6.76
N LEU A 333 9.87 -18.73 5.82
CA LEU A 333 8.46 -18.65 5.44
C LEU A 333 7.93 -20.01 4.91
N ALA A 334 8.68 -20.65 4.02
CA ALA A 334 8.29 -21.95 3.45
C ALA A 334 8.20 -23.05 4.52
N GLN A 335 9.16 -23.10 5.46
CA GLN A 335 9.14 -24.04 6.59
C GLN A 335 7.93 -23.87 7.51
N HIS A 336 7.32 -22.68 7.53
CA HIS A 336 6.12 -22.37 8.31
C HIS A 336 4.86 -22.33 7.42
N GLY A 337 4.91 -22.95 6.24
CA GLY A 337 3.74 -23.17 5.39
C GLY A 337 3.31 -21.96 4.55
N PHE A 338 4.15 -20.94 4.44
CA PHE A 338 3.90 -19.77 3.59
C PHE A 338 4.77 -19.81 2.33
N VAL A 339 4.12 -19.86 1.16
CA VAL A 339 4.76 -19.75 -0.15
C VAL A 339 4.45 -18.37 -0.70
N HIS A 340 5.45 -17.50 -0.81
CA HIS A 340 5.28 -16.10 -1.19
C HIS A 340 4.86 -15.96 -2.67
N PRO A 341 3.61 -15.55 -2.95
CA PRO A 341 3.06 -15.60 -4.31
C PRO A 341 3.53 -14.46 -5.23
N ASP A 342 3.96 -13.34 -4.64
CA ASP A 342 4.45 -12.14 -5.32
C ASP A 342 5.90 -11.80 -4.88
N LEU A 343 6.79 -12.79 -4.86
CA LEU A 343 8.18 -12.54 -4.43
C LEU A 343 8.91 -11.71 -5.51
N SER A 344 9.34 -10.51 -5.14
CA SER A 344 10.08 -9.59 -6.01
C SER A 344 10.89 -8.57 -5.20
N CYS A 345 11.80 -7.84 -5.85
CA CYS A 345 12.61 -6.77 -5.26
C CYS A 345 11.76 -5.63 -4.66
N ASP A 346 10.57 -5.40 -5.22
CA ASP A 346 9.62 -4.41 -4.71
C ASP A 346 9.05 -4.78 -3.33
N ASN A 347 9.04 -6.07 -3.00
CA ASN A 347 8.55 -6.62 -1.74
C ASN A 347 9.70 -6.95 -0.76
N LEU A 348 10.89 -6.37 -1.01
CA LEU A 348 12.04 -6.47 -0.11
C LEU A 348 12.28 -5.12 0.58
N LEU A 349 12.51 -5.19 1.89
CA LEU A 349 12.83 -4.04 2.73
C LEU A 349 14.23 -4.20 3.33
N MET A 350 14.83 -3.07 3.68
CA MET A 350 16.12 -2.99 4.34
C MET A 350 15.93 -2.51 5.76
N ALA A 351 16.39 -3.30 6.71
CA ALA A 351 16.57 -2.88 8.09
C ALA A 351 18.02 -2.43 8.28
N SER A 352 18.22 -1.13 8.37
CA SER A 352 19.51 -0.51 8.66
C SER A 352 19.63 -0.18 10.15
N ALA A 353 20.84 0.07 10.63
CA ALA A 353 21.07 0.59 11.99
C ALA A 353 20.34 1.93 12.26
N THR A 354 19.93 2.66 11.22
CA THR A 354 19.11 3.87 11.35
C THR A 354 17.62 3.60 11.50
N ASP A 355 17.15 2.44 11.05
CA ASP A 355 15.75 2.02 11.07
C ASP A 355 15.45 1.09 12.26
N ASP A 356 16.44 0.33 12.71
CA ASP A 356 16.39 -0.61 13.82
C ASP A 356 17.64 -0.45 14.69
N ALA A 357 17.49 0.12 15.89
CA ALA A 357 18.58 0.34 16.83
C ALA A 357 19.28 -0.97 17.28
N SER A 358 18.64 -2.12 17.10
CA SER A 358 19.22 -3.44 17.37
C SER A 358 20.04 -4.01 16.20
N ALA A 359 19.95 -3.41 15.01
CA ALA A 359 20.70 -3.84 13.83
C ALA A 359 22.17 -3.39 13.93
N THR A 360 23.08 -4.35 13.90
CA THR A 360 24.53 -4.10 13.87
C THR A 360 25.07 -3.96 12.45
N GLU A 361 24.33 -4.46 11.46
CA GLU A 361 24.59 -4.39 10.04
C GLU A 361 23.26 -4.26 9.28
N ASP A 362 23.30 -3.72 8.06
CA ASP A 362 22.13 -3.70 7.18
C ASP A 362 21.71 -5.14 6.84
N ARG A 363 20.41 -5.42 6.97
CA ARG A 363 19.85 -6.74 6.62
C ARG A 363 18.61 -6.59 5.76
N LEU A 364 18.36 -7.62 4.94
CA LEU A 364 17.19 -7.67 4.08
C LEU A 364 16.03 -8.39 4.78
N LEU A 365 14.83 -7.84 4.60
CA LEU A 365 13.55 -8.39 5.08
C LEU A 365 12.65 -8.72 3.89
N VAL A 366 12.06 -9.91 3.90
CA VAL A 366 10.93 -10.26 3.03
C VAL A 366 9.64 -9.65 3.61
N ALA A 367 8.89 -8.91 2.80
CA ALA A 367 7.67 -8.20 3.21
C ALA A 367 6.51 -8.48 2.25
N ASP A 368 5.36 -7.84 2.49
CA ASP A 368 4.13 -7.97 1.69
C ASP A 368 3.60 -9.41 1.61
N LEU A 369 3.26 -9.97 2.78
CA LEU A 369 2.89 -11.38 2.95
C LEU A 369 1.42 -11.66 2.58
N GLU A 370 0.89 -10.94 1.59
CA GLU A 370 -0.49 -11.10 1.12
C GLU A 370 -0.66 -12.48 0.45
N LYS A 371 -1.68 -13.24 0.88
CA LYS A 371 -1.99 -14.58 0.33
C LYS A 371 -2.83 -14.50 -0.94
N ILE A 372 -2.29 -13.91 -2.00
CA ILE A 372 -2.98 -13.86 -3.29
C ILE A 372 -3.03 -15.26 -3.94
N THR A 373 -4.10 -15.51 -4.72
CA THR A 373 -4.35 -16.80 -5.38
C THR A 373 -3.70 -16.91 -6.76
N PHE A 374 -3.17 -15.81 -7.28
CA PHE A 374 -2.53 -15.74 -8.58
C PHE A 374 -1.01 -15.64 -8.46
N TYR A 375 -0.31 -16.10 -9.49
CA TYR A 375 1.15 -16.07 -9.56
C TYR A 375 1.63 -14.79 -10.23
N ILE A 376 2.52 -14.07 -9.54
CA ILE A 376 3.19 -12.89 -10.08
C ILE A 376 4.71 -13.08 -10.01
N ASN A 377 5.42 -12.66 -11.05
CA ASN A 377 6.87 -12.54 -11.03
C ASN A 377 7.29 -11.22 -11.69
N LYS A 378 7.52 -10.18 -10.89
CA LYS A 378 7.87 -8.84 -11.36
C LYS A 378 9.34 -8.72 -11.82
N ASP A 379 10.19 -9.62 -11.33
CA ASP A 379 11.63 -9.58 -11.54
C ASP A 379 12.12 -10.43 -12.72
N GLY A 380 11.21 -11.06 -13.45
CA GLY A 380 11.54 -11.94 -14.57
C GLY A 380 10.31 -12.48 -15.31
N PRO A 381 10.49 -13.41 -16.26
CA PRO A 381 9.36 -14.02 -16.95
C PRO A 381 8.52 -14.87 -16.00
N SER A 382 7.25 -15.14 -16.32
CA SER A 382 6.44 -16.07 -15.54
C SER A 382 7.03 -17.50 -15.55
N ALA A 383 6.81 -18.25 -14.47
CA ALA A 383 7.27 -19.64 -14.38
C ALA A 383 6.63 -20.50 -15.49
N PRO A 384 7.34 -21.50 -16.05
CA PRO A 384 6.79 -22.36 -17.09
C PRO A 384 5.48 -23.05 -16.70
N GLU A 385 5.32 -23.42 -15.43
CA GLU A 385 4.10 -23.99 -14.87
C GLU A 385 2.93 -22.98 -14.91
N ALA A 386 3.21 -21.72 -14.56
CA ALA A 386 2.25 -20.62 -14.58
C ALA A 386 1.87 -20.21 -16.01
N LEU A 387 2.76 -20.39 -16.98
CA LEU A 387 2.50 -20.25 -18.42
C LEU A 387 1.79 -21.46 -19.04
N GLY A 388 1.49 -22.51 -18.27
CA GLY A 388 0.86 -23.74 -18.78
C GLY A 388 1.80 -24.61 -19.64
N LEU A 389 3.09 -24.29 -19.72
CA LEU A 389 4.09 -25.06 -20.46
C LEU A 389 4.40 -26.41 -19.77
N TRP A 390 4.19 -26.47 -18.46
CA TRP A 390 4.36 -27.67 -17.65
C TRP A 390 3.17 -27.87 -16.73
N THR A 391 2.72 -29.11 -16.58
CA THR A 391 1.67 -29.51 -15.64
C THR A 391 2.24 -30.42 -14.57
N ALA A 392 1.92 -30.11 -13.32
CA ALA A 392 2.21 -30.94 -12.16
C ALA A 392 1.01 -31.85 -11.86
N HIS A 393 1.28 -33.11 -11.53
CA HIS A 393 0.27 -34.06 -11.04
C HIS A 393 0.93 -35.09 -10.13
N LEU A 394 0.13 -35.73 -9.27
CA LEU A 394 0.56 -36.88 -8.49
C LEU A 394 0.27 -38.16 -9.27
N ASP A 395 1.24 -39.06 -9.33
CA ASP A 395 1.02 -40.39 -9.90
C ASP A 395 0.22 -41.31 -8.94
N ALA A 396 -0.05 -42.54 -9.37
CA ALA A 396 -0.80 -43.51 -8.57
C ALA A 396 -0.14 -43.87 -7.22
N ARG A 397 1.12 -43.50 -7.00
CA ARG A 397 1.88 -43.73 -5.76
C ARG A 397 2.00 -42.44 -4.93
N GLY A 398 1.40 -41.34 -5.39
CA GLY A 398 1.52 -40.03 -4.76
C GLY A 398 2.83 -39.32 -5.06
N ALA A 399 3.62 -39.76 -6.04
CA ALA A 399 4.85 -39.06 -6.41
C ALA A 399 4.55 -37.91 -7.38
N LEU A 400 5.16 -36.75 -7.14
CA LEU A 400 5.02 -35.58 -8.00
C LEU A 400 5.70 -35.81 -9.36
N GLN A 401 4.93 -35.66 -10.43
CA GLN A 401 5.40 -35.75 -11.81
C GLN A 401 5.11 -34.45 -12.56
N TYR A 402 6.06 -34.08 -13.42
CA TYR A 402 5.95 -32.94 -14.32
C TYR A 402 5.84 -33.42 -15.75
N GLN A 403 4.80 -32.97 -16.45
CA GLN A 403 4.59 -33.25 -17.86
C GLN A 403 4.65 -31.96 -18.66
N ARG A 404 5.43 -31.96 -19.74
CA ARG A 404 5.46 -30.86 -20.68
C ARG A 404 4.15 -30.82 -21.47
N CYS A 405 3.58 -29.63 -21.62
CA CYS A 405 2.42 -29.44 -22.48
C CYS A 405 2.84 -29.59 -23.95
N ASN A 406 2.10 -30.42 -24.69
CA ASN A 406 2.34 -30.67 -26.11
C ASN A 406 1.45 -29.80 -27.01
N GLN A 407 0.64 -28.91 -26.43
CA GLN A 407 -0.18 -27.98 -27.19
C GLN A 407 0.71 -26.90 -27.82
N ALA A 408 0.37 -26.47 -29.03
CA ALA A 408 1.08 -25.41 -29.72
C ALA A 408 0.91 -24.05 -29.03
N ASP A 409 -0.20 -23.86 -28.32
CA ASP A 409 -0.54 -22.65 -27.57
C ASP A 409 -1.02 -23.06 -26.16
N PRO A 410 -0.13 -23.04 -25.14
CA PRO A 410 -0.47 -23.43 -23.78
C PRO A 410 -1.37 -22.37 -23.14
N THR A 411 -2.40 -22.81 -22.42
CA THR A 411 -3.26 -21.89 -21.65
C THR A 411 -2.54 -21.43 -20.38
N PRO A 412 -2.36 -20.10 -20.17
CA PRO A 412 -1.82 -19.58 -18.93
C PRO A 412 -2.67 -19.99 -17.72
N ARG A 413 -2.02 -20.25 -16.60
CA ARG A 413 -2.63 -20.64 -15.32
C ARG A 413 -2.31 -19.61 -14.24
N LEU A 414 -1.99 -18.37 -14.62
CA LEU A 414 -1.57 -17.32 -13.69
C LEU A 414 -2.60 -17.15 -12.57
N ASP A 415 -3.88 -17.15 -12.94
CA ASP A 415 -5.01 -17.08 -12.02
C ASP A 415 -5.30 -18.46 -11.43
N GLY A 416 -5.11 -18.61 -10.12
CA GLY A 416 -5.53 -19.81 -9.38
C GLY A 416 -4.54 -20.98 -9.38
N ILE A 417 -3.33 -20.87 -9.95
CA ILE A 417 -2.34 -21.96 -9.88
C ILE A 417 -2.03 -22.38 -8.44
N TYR A 418 -2.05 -21.46 -7.47
CA TYR A 418 -1.83 -21.83 -6.08
C TYR A 418 -2.95 -22.68 -5.49
N ASP A 419 -4.19 -22.48 -5.92
CA ASP A 419 -5.34 -23.31 -5.55
C ASP A 419 -5.25 -24.68 -6.21
N GLU A 420 -4.87 -24.73 -7.49
CA GLU A 420 -4.68 -25.98 -8.24
C GLU A 420 -3.55 -26.84 -7.66
N LEU A 421 -2.50 -26.20 -7.14
CA LEU A 421 -1.35 -26.85 -6.52
C LEU A 421 -1.49 -27.03 -5.00
N ALA A 422 -2.64 -26.72 -4.40
CA ALA A 422 -2.83 -26.80 -2.94
C ALA A 422 -2.53 -28.20 -2.37
N GLY A 423 -2.81 -29.26 -3.13
CA GLY A 423 -2.51 -30.65 -2.77
C GLY A 423 -1.10 -31.14 -3.11
N MET A 424 -0.22 -30.27 -3.63
CA MET A 424 1.13 -30.60 -4.10
C MET A 424 2.15 -29.56 -3.59
N PRO A 425 2.55 -29.63 -2.30
CA PRO A 425 3.43 -28.65 -1.67
C PRO A 425 4.75 -28.43 -2.43
N GLU A 426 5.38 -29.51 -2.89
CA GLU A 426 6.65 -29.46 -3.64
C GLU A 426 6.48 -28.74 -4.99
N ALA A 427 5.28 -28.76 -5.58
CA ALA A 427 5.00 -28.02 -6.79
C ALA A 427 4.85 -26.52 -6.54
N ARG A 428 4.27 -26.14 -5.39
CA ARG A 428 4.20 -24.73 -4.96
C ARG A 428 5.59 -24.19 -4.61
N GLU A 429 6.41 -24.99 -3.94
CA GLU A 429 7.80 -24.62 -3.64
C GLU A 429 8.60 -24.35 -4.91
N ARG A 430 8.38 -25.11 -5.98
CA ARG A 430 9.06 -24.87 -7.26
C ARG A 430 8.72 -23.50 -7.88
N LEU A 431 7.46 -23.05 -7.77
CA LEU A 431 7.09 -21.69 -8.20
C LEU A 431 7.84 -20.63 -7.39
N LEU A 432 7.91 -20.80 -6.07
CA LEU A 432 8.67 -19.91 -5.19
C LEU A 432 10.16 -19.90 -5.52
N MET A 433 10.76 -21.07 -5.77
CA MET A 433 12.17 -21.16 -6.18
C MET A 433 12.44 -20.46 -7.51
N TYR A 434 11.47 -20.47 -8.43
CA TYR A 434 11.57 -19.77 -9.69
C TYR A 434 11.55 -18.24 -9.48
N SER A 435 10.59 -17.72 -8.71
CA SER A 435 10.52 -16.29 -8.37
C SER A 435 11.75 -15.84 -7.58
N LEU A 436 12.24 -16.67 -6.64
CA LEU A 436 13.48 -16.41 -5.89
C LEU A 436 14.69 -16.29 -6.84
N GLY A 437 14.82 -17.19 -7.83
CA GLY A 437 15.88 -17.11 -8.84
C GLY A 437 15.83 -15.82 -9.65
N CYS A 438 14.63 -15.38 -10.06
CA CYS A 438 14.45 -14.11 -10.77
C CYS A 438 14.79 -12.91 -9.88
N THR A 439 14.30 -12.92 -8.64
CA THR A 439 14.58 -11.87 -7.64
C THR A 439 16.08 -11.75 -7.36
N LEU A 440 16.77 -12.87 -7.15
CA LEU A 440 18.23 -12.89 -6.94
C LEU A 440 18.98 -12.36 -8.16
N THR A 441 18.49 -12.65 -9.37
CA THR A 441 19.09 -12.17 -10.61
C THR A 441 19.02 -10.64 -10.69
N GLN A 442 17.86 -10.05 -10.38
CA GLN A 442 17.70 -8.60 -10.33
C GLN A 442 18.53 -7.98 -9.20
N LEU A 443 18.47 -8.57 -8.00
CA LEU A 443 19.17 -8.08 -6.82
C LEU A 443 20.69 -8.04 -7.01
N LEU A 444 21.25 -9.05 -7.68
CA LEU A 444 22.68 -9.20 -7.89
C LEU A 444 23.16 -8.64 -9.24
N ASP A 445 22.27 -8.04 -10.05
CA ASP A 445 22.55 -7.58 -11.41
C ASP A 445 23.22 -8.67 -12.28
N LEU A 446 22.70 -9.91 -12.15
CA LEU A 446 23.18 -11.05 -12.91
C LEU A 446 22.39 -11.19 -14.21
N ARG A 447 23.03 -11.69 -15.25
CA ARG A 447 22.32 -12.08 -16.47
C ARG A 447 21.91 -13.55 -16.36
N LEU A 448 20.61 -13.80 -16.25
CA LEU A 448 20.07 -15.15 -16.30
C LEU A 448 19.64 -15.51 -17.73
N THR A 449 20.06 -16.69 -18.21
CA THR A 449 19.66 -17.23 -19.52
C THR A 449 18.93 -18.55 -19.32
N PHE A 450 17.65 -18.59 -19.66
CA PHE A 450 16.85 -19.81 -19.62
C PHE A 450 17.12 -20.66 -20.88
N THR A 451 17.99 -21.66 -20.79
CA THR A 451 18.25 -22.59 -21.90
C THR A 451 17.19 -23.69 -21.95
N GLY A 452 16.42 -23.77 -23.03
CA GLY A 452 15.41 -24.83 -23.24
C GLY A 452 13.95 -24.36 -23.25
N VAL A 453 13.71 -23.07 -23.03
CA VAL A 453 12.42 -22.40 -23.30
C VAL A 453 12.67 -21.43 -24.45
N ASP A 454 12.07 -21.67 -25.61
CA ASP A 454 12.11 -20.71 -26.71
C ASP A 454 11.16 -19.56 -26.38
N LEU A 455 11.68 -18.56 -25.66
CA LEU A 455 10.93 -17.37 -25.25
C LEU A 455 10.90 -16.29 -26.35
N SER A 456 11.39 -16.59 -27.57
CA SER A 456 11.52 -15.61 -28.66
C SER A 456 10.18 -15.07 -29.19
N GLY A 457 9.05 -15.63 -28.74
CA GLY A 457 7.70 -15.17 -29.05
C GLY A 457 7.00 -14.35 -27.96
N LEU A 458 7.60 -14.16 -26.77
CA LEU A 458 6.95 -13.39 -25.70
C LEU A 458 7.32 -11.90 -25.79
N PRO A 459 6.33 -11.00 -25.91
CA PRO A 459 6.58 -9.56 -25.86
C PRO A 459 7.08 -9.19 -24.45
N GLY A 460 8.19 -8.46 -24.36
CA GLY A 460 8.63 -7.86 -23.09
C GLY A 460 10.08 -8.07 -22.67
N MET A 461 10.88 -8.91 -23.36
CA MET A 461 12.33 -8.97 -23.09
C MET A 461 13.05 -7.75 -23.70
N VAL A 462 12.92 -6.59 -23.05
CA VAL A 462 13.72 -5.41 -23.33
C VAL A 462 15.13 -5.65 -22.82
N ARG A 463 16.08 -5.65 -23.75
CA ARG A 463 17.51 -5.54 -23.48
C ARG A 463 17.78 -4.27 -22.68
N ARG A 464 18.55 -4.37 -21.61
CA ARG A 464 19.56 -3.36 -21.27
C ARG A 464 20.93 -3.97 -21.46
#